data_AF-A0A6I3U923-F1
#
_entry.id   AF-A0A6I3U923-F1
#
_cell.length_a   1.000
_cell.length_b   1.000
_cell.length_c   1.000
_cell.angle_alpha   90.00
_cell.angle_beta   90.00
_cell.angle_gamma   90.00
#
_symmetry.space_group_name_H-M   'P 1'
#
loop_
_entity.id
_entity.type
_entity.pdbx_description
1 polymer ?
#
loop_
_entity_poly.entity_id
_entity_poly.type
_entity_poly.pdbx_seq_one_letter_code
_entity_poly.pdbx_strand_id
1 'polypeptide(L)'
;MIKGYTEKQWGRFATELPPFIIKRLPVRLTFDNNYFNDRYQGIPIGGYNVIIENMLKDVEVELGVDFFAHREELEASAEKVVFTGM
;
A
#
# COMPACT_ATOMS: atom_id res chain seq x y z
N MET A 1 2.78 23.06 8.84
CA MET A 1 2.46 21.63 8.74
C MET A 1 2.29 21.15 7.30
N ILE A 2 1.53 21.83 6.42
CA ILE A 2 1.25 21.29 5.07
C ILE A 2 2.41 21.53 4.08
N LYS A 3 2.76 22.78 3.75
CA LYS A 3 3.77 23.11 2.72
C LYS A 3 5.09 22.36 2.90
N GLY A 4 5.76 22.54 4.04
CA GLY A 4 7.08 21.93 4.28
C GLY A 4 7.07 20.39 4.31
N TYR A 5 5.99 19.77 4.82
CA TYR A 5 5.86 18.31 4.81
C TYR A 5 5.67 17.79 3.38
N THR A 6 4.76 18.42 2.63
CA THR A 6 4.47 18.05 1.24
C THR A 6 5.69 18.22 0.34
N GLU A 7 6.40 19.35 0.42
CA GLU A 7 7.59 19.59 -0.40
C GLU A 7 8.73 18.61 -0.05
N LYS A 8 8.88 18.24 1.23
CA LYS A 8 9.85 17.22 1.65
C LYS A 8 9.47 15.82 1.14
N GLN A 9 8.19 15.45 1.20
CA GLN A 9 7.72 14.14 0.75
C GLN A 9 7.84 13.97 -0.78
N TRP A 10 7.58 15.03 -1.55
CA TRP A 10 7.51 14.96 -3.01
C TRP A 10 8.70 15.56 -3.74
N GLY A 11 9.61 16.24 -3.04
CA GLY A 11 10.81 16.86 -3.64
C GLY A 11 10.52 17.99 -4.63
N ARG A 12 9.32 18.58 -4.59
CA ARG A 12 8.85 19.63 -5.52
C ARG A 12 8.03 20.67 -4.79
N PHE A 13 7.95 21.88 -5.36
CA PHE A 13 7.12 22.95 -4.79
C PHE A 13 5.65 22.55 -4.74
N ALA A 14 4.97 22.85 -3.63
CA ALA A 14 3.57 22.47 -3.44
C ALA A 14 2.63 23.07 -4.51
N THR A 15 3.03 24.19 -5.11
CA THR A 15 2.32 24.88 -6.20
C THR A 15 2.41 24.16 -7.54
N GLU A 16 3.35 23.22 -7.71
CA GLU A 16 3.51 22.42 -8.93
C GLU A 16 2.84 21.04 -8.81
N LEU A 17 2.37 20.69 -7.63
CA LEU A 17 1.72 19.41 -7.37
C LEU A 17 0.24 19.47 -7.79
N PRO A 18 -0.30 18.40 -8.40
CA PRO A 18 -1.71 18.33 -8.72
C PRO A 18 -2.62 18.57 -7.49
N PRO A 19 -3.69 19.38 -7.62
CA PRO A 19 -4.56 19.73 -6.49
C PRO A 19 -5.25 18.54 -5.80
N PHE A 20 -5.34 17.37 -6.44
CA PHE A 20 -5.97 16.20 -5.80
C PHE A 20 -5.15 15.62 -4.65
N ILE A 21 -3.84 15.90 -4.57
CA ILE A 21 -2.96 15.37 -3.52
C ILE A 21 -3.38 15.86 -2.13
N ILE A 22 -3.95 17.08 -2.04
CA ILE A 22 -4.40 17.66 -0.77
C ILE A 22 -5.83 17.25 -0.38
N LYS A 23 -6.63 16.71 -1.31
CA LYS A 23 -8.05 16.35 -1.06
C LYS A 23 -8.26 15.30 0.03
N ARG A 24 -7.20 14.56 0.39
CA ARG A 24 -7.23 13.52 1.43
C ARG A 24 -7.20 14.06 2.87
N LEU A 25 -6.97 15.37 3.08
CA LEU A 25 -6.89 15.98 4.41
C LEU A 25 -8.24 16.59 4.79
N PRO A 26 -9.05 15.93 5.65
CA PRO A 26 -10.30 16.50 6.14
C PRO A 26 -10.03 17.65 7.12
N VAL A 27 -10.79 18.74 6.99
CA VAL A 27 -10.85 19.79 8.01
C VAL A 27 -12.03 19.48 8.92
N ARG A 28 -11.78 19.21 10.20
CA ARG A 28 -12.82 18.93 11.20
C ARG A 28 -13.02 20.13 12.11
N LEU A 29 -14.28 20.50 12.35
CA LEU A 29 -14.68 21.53 13.31
C LEU A 29 -15.21 20.91 14.62
N THR A 30 -14.74 19.69 14.92
CA THR A 30 -15.07 18.91 16.11
C THR A 30 -13.79 18.61 16.89
N PHE A 31 -13.91 18.27 18.17
CA PHE A 31 -12.79 17.81 18.99
C PHE A 31 -12.50 16.32 18.77
N ASP A 32 -12.35 15.93 17.50
CA ASP A 32 -12.01 14.57 17.10
C ASP A 32 -10.64 14.56 16.41
N ASN A 33 -9.67 13.96 17.10
CA ASN A 33 -8.29 13.84 16.63
C ASN A 33 -8.02 12.49 15.95
N ASN A 34 -9.05 11.67 15.70
CA ASN A 34 -8.88 10.38 15.03
C ASN A 34 -8.37 10.59 13.59
N TYR A 35 -7.29 9.92 13.21
CA TYR A 35 -6.69 10.09 11.89
C TYR A 35 -7.60 9.59 10.75
N PHE A 36 -8.41 8.56 11.01
CA PHE A 36 -9.34 7.97 10.03
C PHE A 36 -10.80 8.19 10.46
N ASN A 37 -11.71 8.23 9.48
CA ASN A 37 -13.16 8.31 9.71
C ASN A 37 -13.85 6.93 9.65
N ASP A 38 -13.09 5.86 9.44
CA ASP A 38 -13.64 4.52 9.23
C ASP A 38 -14.21 3.93 10.53
N ARG A 39 -15.28 3.14 10.41
CA ARG A 39 -15.96 2.49 11.54
C ARG A 39 -15.08 1.46 12.26
N TYR A 40 -14.24 0.75 11.52
CA TYR A 40 -13.37 -0.30 12.04
C TYR A 40 -11.93 0.11 11.85
N GLN A 41 -11.19 0.21 12.95
CA GLN A 41 -9.79 0.62 12.98
C GLN A 41 -9.06 -0.29 13.96
N GLY A 42 -7.88 -0.75 13.59
CA GLY A 42 -7.08 -1.63 14.43
C GLY A 42 -5.77 -2.02 13.77
N ILE A 43 -4.86 -2.52 14.59
CA ILE A 43 -3.61 -3.13 14.16
C ILE A 43 -3.67 -4.62 14.52
N PRO A 44 -3.24 -5.52 13.63
CA PRO A 44 -3.19 -6.95 13.92
C PRO A 44 -2.41 -7.25 15.19
N ILE A 45 -3.03 -7.99 16.11
CA ILE A 45 -2.31 -8.52 17.27
C ILE A 45 -1.30 -9.55 16.76
N GLY A 46 -0.02 -9.35 17.10
CA GLY A 46 1.09 -10.20 16.62
C GLY A 46 1.77 -9.68 15.35
N GLY A 47 1.27 -8.62 14.72
CA GLY A 47 1.89 -8.01 13.54
C GLY A 47 1.25 -8.43 12.21
N TYR A 48 1.57 -7.68 11.15
CA TYR A 48 0.99 -7.91 9.82
C TYR A 48 1.51 -9.20 9.17
N ASN A 49 2.74 -9.62 9.47
CA ASN A 49 3.31 -10.86 8.96
C ASN A 49 2.46 -12.07 9.35
N VAL A 50 1.95 -12.13 10.59
CA VAL A 50 1.12 -13.24 11.08
C VAL A 50 -0.18 -13.37 10.28
N ILE A 51 -0.81 -12.26 9.89
CA ILE A 51 -2.01 -12.33 9.04
C ILE A 51 -1.65 -12.86 7.66
N ILE A 52 -0.56 -12.36 7.05
CA ILE A 52 -0.13 -12.79 5.71
C ILE A 52 0.27 -14.28 5.73
N GLU A 53 1.02 -14.72 6.73
CA GLU A 53 1.40 -16.12 6.92
C GLU A 53 0.17 -17.03 7.04
N ASN A 54 -0.87 -16.60 7.77
CA ASN A 54 -2.12 -17.35 7.85
C ASN A 54 -2.91 -17.37 6.53
N MET A 55 -2.88 -16.28 5.76
CA MET A 55 -3.51 -16.22 4.44
C MET A 55 -2.82 -17.13 3.41
N LEU A 56 -1.50 -17.32 3.52
CA LEU A 56 -0.67 -18.09 2.59
C LEU A 56 -0.31 -19.50 3.10
N LYS A 57 -0.85 -19.92 4.24
CA LYS A 57 -0.41 -21.13 4.97
C LYS A 57 -0.37 -22.41 4.13
N ASP A 58 -1.35 -22.58 3.23
CA ASP A 58 -1.51 -23.76 2.39
C ASP A 58 -1.24 -23.44 0.91
N VAL A 59 -0.44 -22.41 0.64
CA VAL A 59 -0.07 -21.94 -0.70
C VAL A 59 1.44 -22.05 -0.85
N GLU A 60 1.90 -22.53 -2.00
CA GLU A 60 3.32 -22.51 -2.36
C GLU A 60 3.78 -21.07 -2.62
N VAL A 61 4.85 -20.65 -1.93
CA VAL A 61 5.37 -19.29 -2.02
C VAL A 61 6.87 -19.33 -2.30
N GLU A 62 7.27 -18.75 -3.41
CA GLU A 62 8.68 -18.53 -3.75
C GLU A 62 9.05 -17.05 -3.55
N LEU A 63 10.10 -16.81 -2.77
CA LEU A 63 10.61 -15.46 -2.49
C LEU A 63 11.91 -15.22 -3.26
N GLY A 64 12.17 -13.96 -3.63
CA GLY A 64 13.39 -13.59 -4.35
C GLY A 64 13.42 -13.99 -5.82
N VAL A 65 12.28 -14.39 -6.38
CA VAL A 65 12.11 -14.72 -7.80
C VAL A 65 11.54 -13.51 -8.54
N ASP A 66 12.24 -13.06 -9.57
CA ASP A 66 11.72 -12.04 -10.50
C ASP A 66 10.91 -12.73 -11.61
N PHE A 67 9.63 -12.39 -11.70
CA PHE A 67 8.72 -12.96 -12.69
C PHE A 67 9.20 -12.76 -14.13
N PHE A 68 9.78 -11.59 -14.46
CA PHE A 68 10.21 -11.30 -15.83
C PHE A 68 11.48 -12.06 -16.22
N ALA A 69 12.35 -12.35 -15.24
CA ALA A 69 13.56 -13.14 -15.47
C ALA A 69 13.24 -14.62 -15.77
N HIS A 70 12.11 -15.13 -15.27
CA HIS A 70 11.69 -16.54 -15.35
C HIS A 70 10.34 -16.75 -16.05
N ARG A 71 9.94 -15.78 -16.89
CA ARG A 71 8.57 -15.67 -17.39
C ARG A 71 8.08 -16.92 -18.12
N GLU A 72 8.87 -17.47 -19.04
CA GLU A 72 8.46 -18.63 -19.85
C GLU A 72 8.17 -19.86 -18.98
N GLU A 73 9.02 -20.10 -17.97
CA GLU A 73 8.88 -21.21 -17.04
C GLU A 73 7.65 -21.04 -16.13
N LEU A 74 7.47 -19.85 -15.57
CA LEU A 74 6.38 -19.54 -14.64
C LEU A 74 5.02 -19.43 -15.34
N GLU A 75 4.97 -18.95 -16.59
CA GLU A 75 3.73 -18.96 -17.38
C GLU A 75 3.36 -20.39 -17.81
N ALA A 76 4.34 -21.27 -18.04
CA ALA A 76 4.08 -22.67 -18.35
C ALA A 76 3.61 -23.48 -17.14
N SER A 77 3.94 -23.06 -15.91
CA SER A 77 3.56 -23.76 -14.68
C SER A 77 2.13 -23.47 -14.19
N ALA A 78 1.42 -22.53 -14.82
CA ALA A 78 0.07 -22.12 -14.41
C ALA A 78 -0.89 -22.01 -15.59
N GLU A 79 -2.17 -22.37 -15.39
CA GLU A 79 -3.21 -22.15 -16.40
C GLU A 79 -3.56 -20.67 -16.58
N LYS A 80 -3.38 -19.88 -15.52
CA LYS A 80 -3.70 -18.45 -15.48
C LYS A 80 -2.73 -17.71 -14.59
N VAL A 81 -2.39 -16.49 -15.00
CA VAL A 81 -1.51 -15.59 -14.24
C VAL A 81 -2.30 -14.38 -13.76
N VAL A 82 -2.20 -14.10 -12.46
CA VAL A 82 -2.66 -12.84 -11.85
C VAL A 82 -1.43 -12.00 -11.53
N PHE A 83 -1.23 -10.92 -12.28
CA PHE A 83 -0.04 -10.07 -12.16
C PHE A 83 -0.35 -8.79 -11.38
N THR A 84 0.43 -8.53 -10.32
CA THR A 84 0.31 -7.35 -9.44
C THR A 84 1.59 -6.50 -9.39
N GLY A 85 2.57 -6.78 -10.25
CA GLY A 85 3.79 -5.99 -10.38
C GLY A 85 3.58 -4.68 -11.15
N MET A 86 4.63 -3.86 -11.23
CA MET A 86 4.70 -2.66 -12.06
C MET A 86 5.74 -2.81 -13.16
#